data_AF-A0A9E0VFC4-F1
#
_entry.id   AF-A0A9E0VFC4-F1
#
_cell.length_a   1.000
_cell.length_b   1.000
_cell.length_c   1.000
_cell.angle_alpha   90.00
_cell.angle_beta   90.00
_cell.angle_gamma   90.00
#
_symmetry.space_group_name_H-M   'P 1'
#
loop_
_entity.id
_entity.type
_entity.pdbx_description
1 polymer ?
#
loop_
_entity_poly.entity_id
_entity_poly.type
_entity_poly.pdbx_seq_one_letter_code
_entity_poly.pdbx_strand_id
1 'polypeptide(L)'
;MCSFRQKSFFVLILCLIAAGGVSAQNYKIRQTVTMNGQQSESTVYVKGSRKRTEGGGFMGMGGDVATVEQCDLRRDVKISDKKKMYAIEPYDDGSETPPAAPSKPTVGAKTPTVKGGTVTYISNVTDTGERKQMFGMTARHIRTSMTMEASPDACMKSDMKVETDGWYIDLPEFSCPMTSRPQTTQMPRGATGGGCRDRIVFKTTGGGKLGFALQETRTFASGGMSFTQTTETLEFSKATLDPALFEIPAGYALTGDANDLYGRPDYAAMAKTAGQTEPGKPTIGTPIMTTNAKKPGVIRIGVYAPTNRSGENVSTTNLQTFLIGRLTAGKIEAVAVGTEADARAAQCDYVLSSDFSKLKQSTASKIGGIFGKVTNTDTSATRNYDAQVDFKLVPLAGGKTISDKAANKTEGDVDRAAEAVLALEAQQILGAIGR
;
A
#
# COMPACT_ATOMS: atom_id res chain seq x y z
N MET A 1 -23.31 54.04 -73.87
CA MET A 1 -24.03 52.78 -73.59
C MET A 1 -23.15 51.61 -74.01
N CYS A 2 -22.85 50.69 -73.07
CA CYS A 2 -22.27 49.34 -73.25
C CYS A 2 -20.87 49.24 -73.90
N SER A 3 -19.90 48.45 -73.48
CA SER A 3 -19.80 47.33 -72.55
C SER A 3 -18.30 47.11 -72.25
N PHE A 4 -17.91 47.05 -70.97
CA PHE A 4 -16.54 46.74 -70.54
C PHE A 4 -16.46 45.22 -70.30
N ARG A 5 -15.71 44.51 -71.14
CA ARG A 5 -15.60 43.04 -71.11
C ARG A 5 -14.46 42.63 -70.18
N GLN A 6 -14.75 42.54 -68.89
CA GLN A 6 -13.85 42.07 -67.84
C GLN A 6 -13.70 40.54 -67.95
N LYS A 7 -12.54 40.09 -68.45
CA LYS A 7 -12.18 38.66 -68.47
C LYS A 7 -11.78 38.24 -67.06
N SER A 8 -12.67 37.51 -66.40
CA SER A 8 -12.42 36.82 -65.13
C SER A 8 -11.31 35.78 -65.31
N PHE A 9 -10.10 36.09 -64.80
CA PHE A 9 -9.10 35.08 -64.47
C PHE A 9 -9.36 34.63 -63.03
N PHE A 10 -10.13 33.56 -62.87
CA PHE A 10 -10.29 32.86 -61.59
C PHE A 10 -8.99 32.07 -61.34
N VAL A 11 -8.03 32.69 -60.64
CA VAL A 11 -6.88 31.96 -60.08
C VAL A 11 -7.38 31.29 -58.81
N LEU A 12 -7.79 30.04 -58.94
CA LEU A 12 -8.19 29.18 -57.83
C LEU A 12 -6.91 28.68 -57.14
N ILE A 13 -6.38 29.49 -56.21
CA ILE A 13 -5.33 29.05 -55.28
C ILE A 13 -5.98 28.01 -54.38
N LEU A 14 -5.79 26.74 -54.72
CA LEU A 14 -6.09 25.61 -53.87
C LEU A 14 -5.07 25.65 -52.71
N CYS A 15 -5.40 26.37 -51.64
CA CYS A 15 -4.77 26.15 -50.35
C CYS A 15 -5.02 24.69 -49.98
N LEU A 16 -4.04 23.81 -50.23
CA LEU A 16 -3.91 22.57 -49.49
C LEU A 16 -3.76 22.99 -48.03
N ILE A 17 -4.89 23.08 -47.33
CA ILE A 17 -4.92 22.93 -45.89
C ILE A 17 -4.41 21.52 -45.67
N ALA A 18 -3.10 21.40 -45.41
CA ALA A 18 -2.59 20.25 -44.70
C ALA A 18 -3.42 20.21 -43.42
N ALA A 19 -4.44 19.35 -43.42
CA ALA A 19 -5.00 18.84 -42.19
C ALA A 19 -3.81 18.16 -41.52
N GLY A 20 -3.08 18.93 -40.71
CA GLY A 20 -2.20 18.39 -39.71
C GLY A 20 -3.11 17.58 -38.85
N GLY A 21 -3.25 16.29 -39.19
CA GLY A 21 -3.88 15.33 -38.31
C GLY A 21 -3.24 15.56 -36.97
N VAL A 22 -4.04 15.90 -35.97
CA VAL A 22 -3.62 15.86 -34.58
C VAL A 22 -3.19 14.41 -34.38
N SER A 23 -1.90 14.14 -34.60
CA SER A 23 -1.34 12.82 -34.47
C SER A 23 -1.56 12.45 -33.04
N ALA A 24 -2.32 11.38 -32.81
CA ALA A 24 -2.58 10.85 -31.48
C ALA A 24 -1.25 10.78 -30.71
N GLN A 25 -1.07 11.65 -29.71
CA GLN A 25 0.18 11.69 -28.96
C GLN A 25 0.14 10.58 -27.92
N ASN A 26 0.92 9.55 -28.22
CA ASN A 26 1.12 8.40 -27.37
C ASN A 26 2.40 8.59 -26.56
N TYR A 27 2.38 8.17 -25.30
CA TYR A 27 3.50 8.40 -24.38
C TYR A 27 4.01 7.09 -23.79
N LYS A 28 5.33 6.99 -23.67
CA LYS A 28 6.02 5.99 -22.85
C LYS A 28 6.74 6.72 -21.73
N ILE A 29 6.43 6.34 -20.50
CA ILE A 29 6.82 7.04 -19.28
C ILE A 29 7.42 6.01 -18.34
N ARG A 30 8.63 6.25 -17.83
CA ARG A 30 9.22 5.41 -16.77
C ARG A 30 9.12 6.16 -15.45
N GLN A 31 8.60 5.51 -14.42
CA GLN A 31 8.43 6.10 -13.09
C GLN A 31 9.10 5.21 -12.05
N THR A 32 9.69 5.83 -11.05
CA THR A 32 10.06 5.16 -9.80
C THR A 32 9.03 5.48 -8.74
N VAL A 33 8.65 4.47 -7.99
CA VAL A 33 7.84 4.61 -6.79
C VAL A 33 8.74 4.26 -5.63
N THR A 34 8.83 5.13 -4.63
CA THR A 34 9.51 4.85 -3.37
C THR A 34 8.48 4.70 -2.27
N MET A 35 8.56 3.60 -1.51
CA MET A 35 7.69 3.35 -0.37
C MET A 35 8.54 2.81 0.78
N ASN A 36 8.51 3.48 1.93
CA ASN A 36 9.29 3.11 3.12
C ASN A 36 10.79 2.84 2.81
N GLY A 37 11.38 3.63 1.93
CA GLY A 37 12.80 3.53 1.52
C GLY A 37 13.10 2.45 0.47
N GLN A 38 12.14 1.60 0.11
CA GLN A 38 12.28 0.70 -1.04
C GLN A 38 11.84 1.39 -2.31
N GLN A 39 12.52 1.10 -3.42
CA GLN A 39 12.16 1.62 -4.74
C GLN A 39 11.63 0.50 -5.63
N SER A 40 10.68 0.85 -6.49
CA SER A 40 10.16 -0.01 -7.54
C SER A 40 9.97 0.81 -8.80
N GLU A 41 10.44 0.29 -9.93
CA GLU A 41 10.24 0.95 -11.22
C GLU A 41 8.99 0.41 -11.91
N SER A 42 8.28 1.31 -12.58
CA SER A 42 7.16 1.01 -13.45
C SER A 42 7.31 1.71 -14.80
N THR A 43 6.76 1.08 -15.85
CA THR A 43 6.63 1.69 -17.17
C THR A 43 5.15 1.89 -17.47
N VAL A 44 4.80 3.13 -17.80
CA VAL A 44 3.45 3.55 -18.15
C VAL A 44 3.39 3.89 -19.64
N TYR A 45 2.41 3.31 -20.31
CA TYR A 45 2.06 3.56 -21.70
C TYR A 45 0.72 4.27 -21.74
N VAL A 46 0.62 5.35 -22.50
CA VAL A 46 -0.62 6.13 -22.63
C VAL A 46 -0.96 6.28 -24.11
N LYS A 47 -2.19 5.95 -24.48
CA LYS A 47 -2.74 6.08 -25.84
C LYS A 47 -4.23 6.41 -25.77
N GLY A 48 -4.59 7.63 -26.16
CA GLY A 48 -5.98 8.10 -26.05
C GLY A 48 -6.50 7.97 -24.62
N SER A 49 -7.71 7.42 -24.47
CA SER A 49 -8.35 7.14 -23.18
C SER A 49 -7.86 5.86 -22.49
N ARG A 50 -6.72 5.29 -22.89
CA ARG A 50 -6.20 4.05 -22.31
C ARG A 50 -4.79 4.22 -21.78
N LYS A 51 -4.54 3.55 -20.66
CA LYS A 51 -3.23 3.55 -19.98
C LYS A 51 -2.88 2.14 -19.56
N ARG A 52 -1.64 1.72 -19.81
CA ARG A 52 -1.10 0.45 -19.31
C ARG A 52 0.08 0.73 -18.41
N THR A 53 0.08 0.14 -17.22
CA THR A 53 1.17 0.18 -16.26
C THR A 53 1.75 -1.21 -16.12
N GLU A 54 3.06 -1.33 -16.29
CA GLU A 54 3.84 -2.55 -16.12
C GLU A 54 4.88 -2.34 -15.02
N GLY A 55 5.18 -3.38 -14.23
CA GLY A 55 6.09 -3.26 -13.09
C GLY A 55 5.44 -2.55 -11.90
N GLY A 56 6.24 -1.88 -11.08
CA GLY A 56 5.77 -1.17 -9.89
C GLY A 56 5.39 -2.06 -8.71
N GLY A 57 5.73 -3.35 -8.77
CA GLY A 57 5.55 -4.28 -7.67
C GLY A 57 6.49 -3.96 -6.50
N PHE A 58 5.98 -4.04 -5.28
CA PHE A 58 6.78 -3.92 -4.07
C PHE A 58 6.91 -5.28 -3.40
N MET A 59 8.06 -5.53 -2.77
CA MET A 59 8.29 -6.75 -2.00
C MET A 59 7.89 -7.99 -2.82
N GLY A 60 8.45 -8.14 -4.02
CA GLY A 60 8.24 -9.31 -4.89
C GLY A 60 6.79 -9.60 -5.32
N MET A 61 5.84 -8.70 -5.04
CA MET A 61 4.43 -8.85 -5.38
C MET A 61 3.99 -7.82 -6.42
N GLY A 62 3.22 -8.26 -7.42
CA GLY A 62 2.54 -7.38 -8.38
C GLY A 62 3.38 -6.89 -9.55
N GLY A 63 4.70 -7.06 -9.54
CA GLY A 63 5.56 -6.61 -10.64
C GLY A 63 5.37 -7.38 -11.95
N ASP A 64 4.78 -8.58 -11.89
CA ASP A 64 4.48 -9.46 -13.03
C ASP A 64 3.04 -9.31 -13.57
N VAL A 65 2.24 -8.42 -12.97
CA VAL A 65 0.86 -8.17 -13.38
C VAL A 65 0.76 -6.77 -13.97
N ALA A 66 0.46 -6.69 -15.27
CA ALA A 66 0.17 -5.43 -15.93
C ALA A 66 -1.25 -4.96 -15.60
N THR A 67 -1.44 -3.65 -15.43
CA THR A 67 -2.77 -3.04 -15.25
C THR A 67 -3.09 -2.16 -16.44
N VAL A 68 -4.21 -2.39 -17.09
CA VAL A 68 -4.71 -1.60 -18.23
C VAL A 68 -5.97 -0.87 -17.81
N GLU A 69 -5.89 0.45 -17.65
CA GLU A 69 -7.04 1.32 -17.45
C GLU A 69 -7.66 1.62 -18.82
N GLN A 70 -8.86 1.09 -19.05
CA GLN A 70 -9.64 1.29 -20.29
C GLN A 70 -10.78 2.28 -20.01
N CYS A 71 -10.45 3.58 -19.92
CA CYS A 71 -11.39 4.60 -19.48
C CYS A 71 -12.58 4.78 -20.43
N ASP A 72 -12.39 4.51 -21.73
CA ASP A 72 -13.46 4.45 -22.74
C ASP A 72 -14.47 3.33 -22.46
N LEU A 73 -14.02 2.23 -21.85
CA LEU A 73 -14.83 1.06 -21.51
C LEU A 73 -15.21 1.00 -20.02
N ARG A 74 -14.86 2.04 -19.25
CA ARG A 74 -15.13 2.20 -17.82
C ARG A 74 -14.74 0.98 -16.98
N ARG A 75 -13.53 0.47 -17.19
CA ARG A 75 -13.01 -0.71 -16.48
C ARG A 75 -11.49 -0.73 -16.43
N ASP A 76 -10.96 -1.47 -15.47
CA ASP A 76 -9.57 -1.90 -15.44
C ASP A 76 -9.46 -3.37 -15.86
N VAL A 77 -8.36 -3.70 -16.52
CA VAL A 77 -7.97 -5.06 -16.85
C VAL A 77 -6.62 -5.36 -16.22
N LYS A 78 -6.58 -6.31 -15.29
CA LYS A 78 -5.33 -6.83 -14.73
C LYS A 78 -4.91 -8.06 -15.52
N ILE A 79 -3.65 -8.15 -15.94
CA ILE A 79 -3.16 -9.16 -16.87
C ILE A 79 -1.90 -9.80 -16.30
N SER A 80 -1.91 -11.13 -16.17
CA SER A 80 -0.72 -11.91 -15.85
C SER A 80 -0.25 -12.65 -17.11
N ASP A 81 0.82 -12.14 -17.72
CA ASP A 81 1.41 -12.78 -18.91
C ASP A 81 2.00 -14.16 -18.58
N LYS A 82 2.52 -14.32 -17.35
CA LYS A 82 3.08 -15.57 -16.84
C LYS A 82 2.03 -16.66 -16.72
N LYS A 83 0.82 -16.32 -16.27
CA LYS A 83 -0.27 -17.27 -16.09
C LYS A 83 -1.23 -17.34 -17.28
N LYS A 84 -1.09 -16.44 -18.27
CA LYS A 84 -2.03 -16.27 -19.38
C LYS A 84 -3.45 -16.09 -18.88
N MET A 85 -3.60 -15.27 -17.83
CA MET A 85 -4.88 -14.97 -17.19
C MET A 85 -5.11 -13.47 -17.10
N TYR A 86 -6.37 -13.07 -17.03
CA TYR A 86 -6.76 -11.68 -16.80
C TYR A 86 -7.99 -11.57 -15.88
N ALA A 87 -8.13 -10.43 -15.22
CA ALA A 87 -9.32 -10.06 -14.44
C ALA A 87 -9.84 -8.71 -14.94
N ILE A 88 -11.17 -8.53 -14.94
CA ILE A 88 -11.83 -7.27 -15.28
C ILE A 88 -12.42 -6.68 -14.00
N GLU A 89 -12.08 -5.44 -13.71
CA GLU A 89 -12.64 -4.66 -12.60
C GLU A 89 -13.45 -3.50 -13.19
N PRO A 90 -14.79 -3.60 -13.27
CA PRO A 90 -15.60 -2.50 -13.77
C PRO A 90 -15.55 -1.31 -12.82
N TYR A 91 -15.66 -0.12 -13.37
CA TYR A 91 -15.85 1.08 -12.57
C TYR A 91 -17.31 1.15 -12.12
N ASP A 92 -17.55 1.33 -10.82
CA ASP A 92 -18.91 1.48 -10.32
C ASP A 92 -19.57 2.73 -10.93
N ASP A 93 -20.78 2.57 -11.46
CA ASP A 93 -21.59 3.63 -12.06
C ASP A 93 -22.63 4.21 -11.08
N GLY A 94 -22.58 3.79 -9.81
CA GLY A 94 -23.55 4.18 -8.79
C GLY A 94 -24.87 3.39 -8.86
N SER A 95 -24.99 2.41 -9.75
CA SER A 95 -26.08 1.43 -9.69
C SER A 95 -25.80 0.38 -8.63
N GLU A 96 -26.86 -0.13 -7.98
CA GLU A 96 -26.74 -1.27 -7.07
C GLU A 96 -26.07 -2.43 -7.82
N THR A 97 -24.90 -2.84 -7.31
CA THR A 97 -24.10 -3.98 -7.79
C THR A 97 -25.01 -5.07 -8.38
N PRO A 98 -24.97 -5.33 -9.70
CA PRO A 98 -25.63 -6.51 -10.25
C PRO A 98 -25.08 -7.75 -9.55
N PRO A 99 -25.92 -8.77 -9.27
CA PRO A 99 -25.43 -10.01 -8.70
C PRO A 99 -24.31 -10.55 -9.60
N ALA A 100 -23.18 -10.89 -8.99
CA ALA A 100 -22.07 -11.53 -9.66
C ALA A 100 -22.60 -12.66 -10.56
N ALA A 101 -22.14 -12.70 -11.81
CA ALA A 101 -22.43 -13.80 -12.73
C ALA A 101 -22.17 -15.14 -12.02
N PRO A 102 -22.98 -16.18 -12.30
CA PRO A 102 -23.03 -17.38 -11.46
C PRO A 102 -21.68 -18.08 -11.42
N SER A 103 -20.96 -17.94 -10.31
CA SER A 103 -19.88 -18.83 -9.95
C SER A 103 -20.50 -20.22 -9.70
N LYS A 104 -19.86 -21.26 -10.23
CA LYS A 104 -20.27 -22.65 -10.00
C LYS A 104 -20.47 -22.89 -8.49
N PRO A 105 -21.50 -23.65 -8.08
CA PRO A 105 -21.82 -23.82 -6.67
C PRO A 105 -20.72 -24.63 -5.96
N THR A 106 -19.92 -23.94 -5.15
CA THR A 106 -19.10 -24.59 -4.12
C THR A 106 -20.03 -24.92 -2.94
N VAL A 107 -20.16 -26.20 -2.64
CA VAL A 107 -20.91 -26.70 -1.48
C VAL A 107 -20.14 -26.31 -0.22
N GLY A 108 -20.65 -25.32 0.51
CA GLY A 108 -20.14 -24.85 1.81
C GLY A 108 -21.00 -23.70 2.33
N ALA A 109 -21.45 -23.79 3.59
CA ALA A 109 -22.54 -23.02 4.20
C ALA A 109 -22.57 -21.50 3.88
N LYS A 110 -23.75 -21.01 3.46
CA LYS A 110 -24.08 -19.58 3.33
C LYS A 110 -24.21 -18.95 4.72
N THR A 111 -23.17 -18.28 5.21
CA THR A 111 -23.34 -17.33 6.32
C THR A 111 -24.19 -16.15 5.83
N PRO A 112 -25.27 -15.75 6.52
CA PRO A 112 -26.11 -14.64 6.07
C PRO A 112 -25.32 -13.32 6.08
N THR A 113 -25.38 -12.61 4.96
CA THR A 113 -24.73 -11.31 4.81
C THR A 113 -25.52 -10.27 5.62
N VAL A 114 -24.93 -9.68 6.66
CA VAL A 114 -25.56 -8.60 7.43
C VAL A 114 -25.32 -7.27 6.72
N LYS A 115 -26.35 -6.43 6.59
CA LYS A 115 -26.21 -5.08 6.05
C LYS A 115 -25.50 -4.21 7.10
N GLY A 116 -24.36 -3.65 6.74
CA GLY A 116 -23.63 -2.68 7.55
C GLY A 116 -24.09 -1.24 7.29
N GLY A 117 -23.39 -0.30 7.91
CA GLY A 117 -23.61 1.14 7.79
C GLY A 117 -23.07 1.76 6.50
N THR A 118 -22.75 3.04 6.55
CA THR A 118 -22.22 3.82 5.41
C THR A 118 -20.80 4.29 5.68
N VAL A 119 -19.91 4.07 4.72
CA VAL A 119 -18.54 4.60 4.73
C VAL A 119 -18.45 5.67 3.65
N THR A 120 -18.17 6.91 4.06
CA THR A 120 -18.07 8.06 3.17
C THR A 120 -16.61 8.43 2.95
N TYR A 121 -16.17 8.45 1.70
CA TYR A 121 -14.89 9.03 1.29
C TYR A 121 -15.10 10.46 0.84
N ILE A 122 -14.42 11.42 1.46
CA ILE A 122 -14.48 12.83 1.10
C ILE A 122 -13.14 13.21 0.48
N SER A 123 -13.11 13.49 -0.81
CA SER A 123 -11.91 13.92 -1.54
C SER A 123 -11.97 15.42 -1.85
N ASN A 124 -10.94 16.18 -1.53
CA ASN A 124 -10.76 17.56 -1.96
C ASN A 124 -9.62 17.66 -2.97
N VAL A 125 -9.79 18.44 -4.04
CA VAL A 125 -8.76 18.73 -5.05
C VAL A 125 -8.53 20.24 -5.13
N THR A 126 -7.32 20.68 -4.78
CA THR A 126 -6.92 22.09 -4.80
C THR A 126 -5.75 22.29 -5.76
N ASP A 127 -5.96 23.07 -6.82
CA ASP A 127 -4.86 23.60 -7.65
C ASP A 127 -4.28 24.83 -6.94
N THR A 128 -2.98 24.82 -6.61
CA THR A 128 -2.35 25.92 -5.85
C THR A 128 -2.11 27.16 -6.71
N GLY A 129 -2.30 27.06 -8.04
CA GLY A 129 -1.97 28.10 -9.01
C GLY A 129 -0.50 28.08 -9.45
N GLU A 130 0.38 27.32 -8.77
CA GLU A 130 1.79 27.24 -9.15
C GLU A 130 1.99 26.39 -10.41
N ARG A 131 2.93 26.82 -11.26
CA ARG A 131 3.23 26.22 -12.55
C ARG A 131 4.75 26.08 -12.72
N LYS A 132 5.20 24.97 -13.31
CA LYS A 132 6.61 24.79 -13.70
C LYS A 132 6.72 23.96 -14.99
N GLN A 133 7.83 24.09 -15.71
CA GLN A 133 8.11 23.25 -16.87
C GLN A 133 8.71 21.91 -16.43
N MET A 134 8.13 20.80 -16.88
CA MET A 134 8.67 19.45 -16.69
C MET A 134 8.47 18.67 -17.98
N PHE A 135 9.52 18.01 -18.48
CA PHE A 135 9.47 17.21 -19.71
C PHE A 135 8.87 17.96 -20.93
N GLY A 136 9.13 19.28 -21.01
CA GLY A 136 8.61 20.14 -22.08
C GLY A 136 7.12 20.46 -21.99
N MET A 137 6.48 20.21 -20.84
CA MET A 137 5.07 20.52 -20.58
C MET A 137 4.93 21.37 -19.33
N THR A 138 3.84 22.13 -19.28
CA THR A 138 3.46 22.91 -18.10
C THR A 138 2.82 22.00 -17.06
N ALA A 139 3.53 21.75 -15.96
CA ALA A 139 3.01 21.05 -14.79
C ALA A 139 2.32 22.02 -13.83
N ARG A 140 1.21 21.57 -13.24
CA ARG A 140 0.40 22.25 -12.22
C ARG A 140 0.66 21.62 -10.87
N HIS A 141 0.85 22.44 -9.84
CA HIS A 141 0.93 21.94 -8.47
C HIS A 141 -0.49 21.75 -7.92
N ILE A 142 -0.80 20.51 -7.56
CA ILE A 142 -2.11 20.12 -7.05
C ILE A 142 -1.93 19.42 -5.72
N ARG A 143 -2.73 19.83 -4.76
CA ARG A 143 -2.89 19.16 -3.47
C ARG A 143 -4.25 18.50 -3.41
N THR A 144 -4.27 17.23 -3.01
CA THR A 144 -5.51 16.52 -2.77
C THR A 144 -5.53 15.90 -1.38
N SER A 145 -6.64 16.04 -0.69
CA SER A 145 -6.89 15.33 0.56
C SER A 145 -8.02 14.34 0.36
N MET A 146 -7.95 13.18 1.00
CA MET A 146 -9.05 12.24 1.12
C MET A 146 -9.22 11.86 2.58
N THR A 147 -10.43 11.94 3.12
CA THR A 147 -10.78 11.39 4.43
C THR A 147 -11.82 10.28 4.28
N MET A 148 -11.76 9.30 5.18
CA MET A 148 -12.75 8.23 5.30
C MET A 148 -13.50 8.38 6.62
N GLU A 149 -14.82 8.47 6.52
CA GLU A 149 -15.74 8.62 7.64
C GLU A 149 -16.70 7.42 7.67
N ALA A 150 -16.60 6.60 8.71
CA ALA A 150 -17.47 5.46 8.92
C ALA A 150 -18.65 5.84 9.84
N SER A 151 -19.87 5.44 9.48
CA SER A 151 -21.03 5.57 10.37
C SER A 151 -20.92 4.61 11.57
N PRO A 152 -21.62 4.87 12.70
CA PRO A 152 -21.50 4.04 13.90
C PRO A 152 -21.87 2.55 13.70
N ASP A 153 -22.76 2.28 12.75
CA ASP A 153 -23.22 0.97 12.31
C ASP A 153 -22.38 0.36 11.17
N ALA A 154 -21.36 1.06 10.69
CA ALA A 154 -20.42 0.54 9.70
C ALA A 154 -19.53 -0.55 10.31
N CYS A 155 -19.28 -1.58 9.51
CA CYS A 155 -18.41 -2.70 9.84
C CYS A 155 -16.95 -2.33 9.71
N MET A 156 -16.60 -1.49 8.74
CA MET A 156 -15.30 -0.83 8.67
C MET A 156 -15.28 0.38 9.61
N LYS A 157 -14.56 0.27 10.74
CA LYS A 157 -14.43 1.35 11.73
C LYS A 157 -13.11 2.13 11.63
N SER A 158 -12.45 2.08 10.48
CA SER A 158 -11.15 2.72 10.30
C SER A 158 -11.31 4.23 10.02
N ASP A 159 -10.45 5.03 10.63
CA ASP A 159 -10.19 6.40 10.22
C ASP A 159 -9.02 6.38 9.24
N MET A 160 -9.21 6.95 8.06
CA MET A 160 -8.14 7.03 7.06
C MET A 160 -8.11 8.43 6.50
N LYS A 161 -6.92 9.00 6.45
CA LYS A 161 -6.63 10.29 5.84
C LYS A 161 -5.48 10.10 4.86
N VAL A 162 -5.67 10.52 3.63
CA VAL A 162 -4.62 10.54 2.61
C VAL A 162 -4.42 11.97 2.17
N GLU A 163 -3.21 12.46 2.30
CA GLU A 163 -2.79 13.75 1.78
C GLU A 163 -1.86 13.51 0.61
N THR A 164 -2.04 14.24 -0.47
CA THR A 164 -1.25 14.11 -1.69
C THR A 164 -0.82 15.49 -2.13
N ASP A 165 0.46 15.66 -2.38
CA ASP A 165 1.07 16.88 -2.91
C ASP A 165 1.90 16.48 -4.13
N GLY A 166 1.63 17.07 -5.28
CA GLY A 166 2.29 16.67 -6.51
C GLY A 166 2.19 17.65 -7.66
N TRP A 167 3.03 17.39 -8.65
CA TRP A 167 3.11 18.09 -9.92
C TRP A 167 2.49 17.24 -11.03
N TYR A 168 1.47 17.79 -11.67
CA TYR A 168 0.65 17.09 -12.65
C TYR A 168 0.64 17.81 -13.98
N ILE A 169 0.59 17.04 -15.07
CA ILE A 169 0.43 17.56 -16.43
C ILE A 169 -0.92 17.12 -17.00
N ASP A 170 -1.46 17.92 -17.89
CA ASP A 170 -2.62 17.53 -18.68
C ASP A 170 -2.15 16.88 -19.97
N LEU A 171 -2.35 15.56 -20.08
CA LEU A 171 -2.10 14.82 -21.32
C LEU A 171 -3.30 15.03 -22.24
N PRO A 172 -3.15 15.66 -23.43
CA PRO A 172 -4.27 16.17 -24.22
C PRO A 172 -5.35 15.13 -24.57
N GLU A 173 -4.93 13.87 -24.77
CA GLU A 173 -5.81 12.78 -25.21
C GLU A 173 -6.18 11.81 -24.08
N PHE A 174 -5.44 11.83 -22.97
CA PHE A 174 -5.76 11.01 -21.81
C PHE A 174 -6.67 11.80 -20.88
N SER A 175 -7.96 11.59 -21.07
CA SER A 175 -8.97 11.93 -20.07
C SER A 175 -9.65 10.64 -19.64
N CYS A 176 -9.51 10.31 -18.36
CA CYS A 176 -10.37 9.33 -17.71
C CYS A 176 -11.51 10.14 -17.09
N PRO A 177 -12.71 10.19 -17.72
CA PRO A 177 -13.85 10.93 -17.19
C PRO A 177 -14.47 10.15 -16.04
N MET A 178 -13.74 10.05 -14.94
CA MET A 178 -14.34 9.80 -13.65
C MET A 178 -13.82 10.83 -12.70
N THR A 179 -14.78 11.52 -12.08
CA THR A 179 -14.74 12.04 -10.72
C THR A 179 -13.99 11.03 -9.87
N SER A 180 -12.67 11.18 -9.84
CA SER A 180 -11.78 10.06 -9.57
C SER A 180 -12.06 9.58 -8.17
N ARG A 181 -12.53 8.33 -8.05
CA ARG A 181 -12.08 7.54 -6.91
C ARG A 181 -10.57 7.73 -6.88
N PRO A 182 -9.98 8.26 -5.80
CA PRO A 182 -8.52 8.42 -5.74
C PRO A 182 -7.95 7.07 -6.11
N GLN A 183 -7.04 7.00 -7.10
CA GLN A 183 -6.52 5.74 -7.65
C GLN A 183 -6.29 4.77 -6.50
N THR A 184 -7.24 3.86 -6.30
CA THR A 184 -7.26 2.96 -5.15
C THR A 184 -6.36 1.80 -5.49
N THR A 185 -5.08 2.07 -5.73
CA THR A 185 -4.08 1.02 -5.98
C THR A 185 -3.85 0.15 -4.76
N GLN A 186 -4.42 0.50 -3.60
CA GLN A 186 -4.57 -0.33 -2.41
C GLN A 186 -5.43 0.43 -1.39
N MET A 187 -6.72 0.59 -1.68
CA MET A 187 -7.63 0.66 -0.53
C MET A 187 -7.81 -0.79 -0.10
N PRO A 188 -7.66 -1.13 1.20
CA PRO A 188 -7.93 -2.48 1.64
C PRO A 188 -9.38 -2.81 1.30
N ARG A 189 -9.60 -3.52 0.20
CA ARG A 189 -10.75 -4.41 0.04
C ARG A 189 -10.50 -5.59 0.98
N GLY A 190 -10.56 -5.32 2.27
CA GLY A 190 -10.32 -6.24 3.36
C GLY A 190 -10.75 -5.50 4.62
N ALA A 191 -11.94 -5.74 5.15
CA ALA A 191 -12.39 -7.06 5.54
C ALA A 191 -13.86 -7.33 5.16
N THR A 192 -14.12 -8.01 4.04
CA THR A 192 -15.34 -8.80 3.89
C THR A 192 -15.05 -10.27 4.15
N GLY A 193 -14.34 -10.55 5.24
CA GLY A 193 -14.19 -11.90 5.79
C GLY A 193 -15.32 -12.31 6.74
N GLY A 194 -16.31 -11.44 6.97
CA GLY A 194 -17.29 -11.64 8.04
C GLY A 194 -18.69 -11.20 7.70
N GLY A 195 -19.23 -11.57 6.53
CA GLY A 195 -20.65 -11.42 6.19
C GLY A 195 -21.22 -9.99 6.20
N CYS A 196 -20.52 -8.96 6.68
CA CYS A 196 -21.04 -7.61 6.73
C CYS A 196 -20.71 -6.83 5.47
N ARG A 197 -21.67 -6.06 4.94
CA ARG A 197 -21.46 -5.17 3.80
C ARG A 197 -21.87 -3.74 4.11
N ASP A 198 -20.90 -2.85 4.19
CA ASP A 198 -21.12 -1.41 4.27
C ASP A 198 -21.45 -0.81 2.90
N ARG A 199 -22.27 0.25 2.90
CA ARG A 199 -22.50 1.09 1.72
C ARG A 199 -21.37 2.10 1.59
N ILE A 200 -20.66 2.08 0.46
CA ILE A 200 -19.59 3.05 0.18
C ILE A 200 -20.17 4.25 -0.58
N VAL A 201 -19.90 5.47 -0.09
CA VAL A 201 -20.29 6.73 -0.71
C VAL A 201 -19.04 7.56 -0.98
N PHE A 202 -18.91 8.14 -2.17
CA PHE A 202 -17.84 9.06 -2.51
C PHE A 202 -18.40 10.47 -2.63
N LYS A 203 -17.75 11.43 -1.98
CA LYS A 203 -18.03 12.86 -2.08
C LYS A 203 -16.77 13.55 -2.55
N THR A 204 -16.86 14.34 -3.62
CA THR A 204 -15.77 15.19 -4.07
C THR A 204 -16.12 16.64 -3.80
N THR A 205 -15.25 17.32 -3.08
CA THR A 205 -15.28 18.76 -2.86
C THR A 205 -14.19 19.41 -3.72
N GLY A 206 -14.49 20.54 -4.35
CA GLY A 206 -13.59 21.18 -5.32
C GLY A 206 -13.84 20.74 -6.78
N GLY A 207 -13.28 21.51 -7.73
CA GLY A 207 -13.60 21.43 -9.17
C GLY A 207 -12.39 21.19 -10.08
N GLY A 208 -11.32 20.56 -9.58
CA GLY A 208 -10.05 20.42 -10.30
C GLY A 208 -9.90 19.09 -11.07
N LYS A 209 -9.40 19.15 -12.31
CA LYS A 209 -8.83 17.97 -12.98
C LYS A 209 -7.45 17.69 -12.39
N LEU A 210 -7.22 16.44 -11.94
CA LEU A 210 -5.93 16.05 -11.36
C LEU A 210 -4.84 15.98 -12.44
N GLY A 211 -5.10 15.35 -13.58
CA GLY A 211 -4.10 15.14 -14.63
C GLY A 211 -3.18 13.94 -14.35
N PHE A 212 -2.06 13.85 -15.07
CA PHE A 212 -1.07 12.79 -14.94
C PHE A 212 0.06 13.22 -14.00
N ALA A 213 0.33 12.44 -12.95
CA ALA A 213 1.37 12.75 -11.97
C ALA A 213 2.77 12.57 -12.56
N LEU A 214 3.56 13.64 -12.56
CA LEU A 214 5.00 13.56 -12.87
C LEU A 214 5.84 13.38 -11.61
N GLN A 215 5.43 13.99 -10.52
CA GLN A 215 6.03 13.88 -9.20
C GLN A 215 4.91 13.97 -8.18
N GLU A 216 4.87 13.07 -7.22
CA GLU A 216 3.79 13.01 -6.23
C GLU A 216 4.33 12.46 -4.92
N THR A 217 3.91 13.04 -3.80
CA THR A 217 4.09 12.51 -2.46
C THR A 217 2.72 12.25 -1.85
N ARG A 218 2.42 10.99 -1.56
CA ARG A 218 1.22 10.56 -0.86
C ARG A 218 1.58 10.22 0.58
N THR A 219 0.89 10.84 1.53
CA THR A 219 0.97 10.53 2.95
C THR A 219 -0.34 9.88 3.36
N PHE A 220 -0.26 8.62 3.73
CA PHE A 220 -1.39 7.85 4.24
C PHE A 220 -1.30 7.87 5.76
N ALA A 221 -2.35 8.26 6.43
CA ALA A 221 -2.48 8.26 7.88
C ALA A 221 -3.74 7.48 8.27
N SER A 222 -3.62 6.52 9.18
CA SER A 222 -4.75 5.74 9.69
C SER A 222 -4.43 5.20 11.07
N GLY A 223 -5.35 5.36 12.03
CA GLY A 223 -5.20 4.82 13.38
C GLY A 223 -3.89 5.18 14.09
N GLY A 224 -3.37 6.40 13.87
CA GLY A 224 -2.10 6.88 14.44
C GLY A 224 -0.83 6.43 13.73
N MET A 225 -0.92 5.58 12.70
CA MET A 225 0.20 5.24 11.80
C MET A 225 0.20 6.18 10.59
N SER A 226 1.38 6.60 10.12
CA SER A 226 1.53 7.25 8.83
C SER A 226 2.62 6.60 7.98
N PHE A 227 2.38 6.50 6.68
CA PHE A 227 3.38 6.08 5.71
C PHE A 227 3.37 6.99 4.50
N THR A 228 4.54 7.14 3.88
CA THR A 228 4.70 8.00 2.70
C THR A 228 5.11 7.14 1.50
N GLN A 229 4.44 7.40 0.39
CA GLN A 229 4.78 6.88 -0.92
C GLN A 229 5.13 8.07 -1.82
N THR A 230 6.28 8.04 -2.47
CA THR A 230 6.63 9.02 -3.49
C THR A 230 6.63 8.36 -4.86
N THR A 231 6.17 9.09 -5.87
CA THR A 231 6.24 8.71 -7.27
C THR A 231 7.01 9.79 -8.00
N GLU A 232 7.99 9.41 -8.81
CA GLU A 232 8.77 10.32 -9.63
C GLU A 232 8.94 9.77 -11.05
N THR A 233 8.71 10.62 -12.04
CA THR A 233 8.94 10.28 -13.44
C THR A 233 10.41 10.42 -13.77
N LEU A 234 11.03 9.33 -14.20
CA LEU A 234 12.43 9.28 -14.61
C LEU A 234 12.59 9.64 -16.09
N GLU A 235 11.69 9.10 -16.93
CA GLU A 235 11.70 9.35 -18.37
C GLU A 235 10.30 9.62 -18.87
N PHE A 236 10.20 10.56 -19.80
CA PHE A 236 8.96 10.90 -20.49
C PHE A 236 9.27 11.06 -21.97
N SER A 237 8.63 10.26 -22.82
CA SER A 237 8.87 10.28 -24.26
C SER A 237 7.58 10.06 -25.05
N LYS A 238 7.54 10.63 -26.26
CA LYS A 238 6.53 10.25 -27.25
C LYS A 238 6.98 8.96 -27.92
N ALA A 239 6.06 8.02 -28.10
CA ALA A 239 6.37 6.73 -28.70
C ALA A 239 5.23 6.24 -29.58
N THR A 240 5.53 5.55 -30.68
CA THR A 240 4.48 4.81 -31.40
C THR A 240 4.16 3.55 -30.62
N LEU A 241 2.90 3.42 -30.19
CA LEU A 241 2.46 2.30 -29.35
C LEU A 241 1.50 1.39 -30.13
N ASP A 242 1.76 0.09 -30.07
CA ASP A 242 0.88 -0.94 -30.61
C ASP A 242 -0.47 -0.91 -29.86
N PRO A 243 -1.62 -0.75 -30.55
CA PRO A 243 -2.94 -0.86 -29.91
C PRO A 243 -3.12 -2.11 -29.06
N ALA A 244 -2.51 -3.24 -29.43
CA ALA A 244 -2.65 -4.51 -28.73
C ALA A 244 -2.11 -4.48 -27.29
N LEU A 245 -1.22 -3.53 -26.96
CA LEU A 245 -0.76 -3.33 -25.57
C LEU A 245 -1.92 -3.00 -24.63
N PHE A 246 -2.99 -2.38 -25.14
CA PHE A 246 -4.12 -1.91 -24.37
C PHE A 246 -5.35 -2.82 -24.47
N GLU A 247 -5.19 -4.02 -25.02
CA GLU A 247 -6.24 -5.03 -25.16
C GLU A 247 -5.92 -6.27 -24.33
N ILE A 248 -6.95 -7.09 -24.08
CA ILE A 248 -6.76 -8.44 -23.54
C ILE A 248 -6.08 -9.27 -24.62
N PRO A 249 -4.89 -9.85 -24.37
CA PRO A 249 -4.21 -10.62 -25.40
C PRO A 249 -4.98 -11.90 -25.75
N ALA A 250 -4.92 -12.30 -27.02
CA ALA A 250 -5.59 -13.52 -27.49
C ALA A 250 -5.07 -14.76 -26.74
N GLY A 251 -5.98 -15.67 -26.38
CA GLY A 251 -5.66 -16.92 -25.68
C GLY A 251 -5.53 -16.81 -24.16
N TYR A 252 -5.84 -15.65 -23.57
CA TYR A 252 -5.83 -15.48 -22.11
C TYR A 252 -7.18 -15.88 -21.51
N ALA A 253 -7.15 -16.48 -20.32
CA ALA A 253 -8.35 -16.92 -19.61
C ALA A 253 -8.81 -15.91 -18.55
N LEU A 254 -10.11 -15.67 -18.46
CA LEU A 254 -10.70 -14.88 -17.38
C LEU A 254 -10.55 -15.65 -16.05
N THR A 255 -10.03 -15.00 -15.01
CA THR A 255 -10.05 -15.54 -13.65
C THR A 255 -11.32 -15.13 -12.90
N GLY A 256 -11.81 -16.00 -12.02
CA GLY A 256 -12.90 -15.70 -11.09
C GLY A 256 -12.44 -14.88 -9.87
N ASP A 257 -11.14 -14.87 -9.58
CA ASP A 257 -10.53 -14.07 -8.52
C ASP A 257 -9.26 -13.38 -9.04
N ALA A 258 -9.20 -12.04 -8.93
CA ALA A 258 -8.04 -11.25 -9.33
C ALA A 258 -6.75 -11.65 -8.57
N ASN A 259 -6.87 -12.23 -7.38
CA ASN A 259 -5.73 -12.77 -6.63
C ASN A 259 -5.01 -13.89 -7.38
N ASP A 260 -5.71 -14.63 -8.24
CA ASP A 260 -5.12 -15.71 -9.05
C ASP A 260 -4.15 -15.18 -10.10
N LEU A 261 -4.12 -13.88 -10.38
CA LEU A 261 -3.16 -13.28 -11.31
C LEU A 261 -1.75 -13.18 -10.74
N TYR A 262 -1.64 -12.99 -9.42
CA TYR A 262 -0.38 -12.72 -8.76
C TYR A 262 0.40 -14.00 -8.51
N GLY A 263 1.71 -13.98 -8.75
CA GLY A 263 2.60 -15.05 -8.30
C GLY A 263 2.49 -15.25 -6.78
N ARG A 264 2.61 -16.52 -6.31
CA ARG A 264 2.91 -16.74 -4.90
C ARG A 264 4.27 -16.07 -4.63
N PRO A 265 4.44 -15.32 -3.53
CA PRO A 265 5.72 -14.69 -3.21
C PRO A 265 6.81 -15.76 -3.24
N ASP A 266 7.86 -15.56 -4.02
CA ASP A 266 9.04 -16.41 -3.96
C ASP A 266 9.85 -16.02 -2.72
N TYR A 267 9.41 -16.56 -1.58
CA TYR A 267 10.05 -16.35 -0.30
C TYR A 267 11.53 -16.78 -0.31
N ALA A 268 11.93 -17.71 -1.19
CA ALA A 268 13.32 -18.15 -1.32
C ALA A 268 14.18 -17.14 -2.11
N ALA A 269 13.63 -16.49 -3.14
CA ALA A 269 14.29 -15.37 -3.82
C ALA A 269 14.39 -14.13 -2.90
N MET A 270 13.34 -13.83 -2.12
CA MET A 270 13.36 -12.76 -1.13
C MET A 270 14.40 -12.97 -0.03
N ALA A 271 14.54 -14.21 0.45
CA ALA A 271 15.56 -14.57 1.43
C ALA A 271 16.99 -14.47 0.85
N LYS A 272 17.16 -14.67 -0.46
CA LYS A 272 18.46 -14.52 -1.14
C LYS A 272 18.86 -13.06 -1.33
N THR A 273 17.92 -12.16 -1.63
CA THR A 273 18.20 -10.72 -1.74
C THR A 273 18.40 -10.07 -0.36
N ALA A 274 17.78 -10.62 0.70
CA ALA A 274 18.04 -10.23 2.09
C ALA A 274 19.44 -10.66 2.59
N GLY A 275 20.14 -11.53 1.85
CA GLY A 275 21.50 -12.00 2.16
C GLY A 275 22.62 -11.14 1.55
N GLN A 276 22.29 -10.09 0.78
CA GLN A 276 23.27 -9.15 0.22
C GLN A 276 22.92 -7.71 0.60
N THR A 277 23.00 -7.40 1.88
CA THR A 277 23.12 -6.01 2.35
C THR A 277 24.19 -5.94 3.43
N GLU A 278 25.05 -4.95 3.28
CA GLU A 278 26.23 -4.67 4.10
C GLU A 278 25.96 -4.66 5.62
N PRO A 279 26.97 -5.03 6.44
CA PRO A 279 26.82 -5.06 7.89
C PRO A 279 26.69 -3.63 8.45
N GLY A 280 25.48 -3.22 8.84
CA GLY A 280 25.32 -1.95 9.58
C GLY A 280 23.95 -1.27 9.69
N LYS A 281 22.86 -1.75 9.08
CA LYS A 281 21.51 -1.14 9.25
C LYS A 281 20.44 -2.18 9.64
N PRO A 282 19.59 -1.90 10.65
CA PRO A 282 18.52 -2.81 11.05
C PRO A 282 17.44 -2.90 9.97
N THR A 283 17.24 -4.11 9.46
CA THR A 283 16.26 -4.45 8.42
C THR A 283 14.90 -4.70 9.07
N ILE A 284 13.91 -3.86 8.74
CA ILE A 284 12.54 -3.98 9.22
C ILE A 284 11.83 -5.07 8.38
N GLY A 285 11.60 -6.24 8.97
CA GLY A 285 10.78 -7.31 8.40
C GLY A 285 9.30 -6.90 8.37
N THR A 286 8.55 -7.40 7.39
CA THR A 286 7.11 -7.14 7.18
C THR A 286 6.27 -8.30 7.75
N PRO A 287 5.02 -8.07 8.19
CA PRO A 287 4.19 -9.08 8.84
C PRO A 287 3.63 -10.07 7.82
N ILE A 288 3.75 -11.36 8.12
CA ILE A 288 3.31 -12.46 7.28
C ILE A 288 1.82 -12.72 7.53
N MET A 289 0.95 -12.47 6.55
CA MET A 289 -0.36 -13.13 6.49
C MET A 289 -0.14 -14.62 6.20
N THR A 290 -0.49 -15.50 7.15
CA THR A 290 -0.29 -16.94 7.00
C THR A 290 -1.60 -17.66 6.72
N THR A 291 -1.74 -18.16 5.50
CA THR A 291 -2.51 -19.38 5.20
C THR A 291 -1.58 -20.55 4.85
N ASN A 292 -0.29 -20.46 5.17
CA ASN A 292 0.63 -21.58 5.02
C ASN A 292 0.35 -22.61 6.11
N ALA A 293 -0.15 -23.78 5.71
CA ALA A 293 -0.27 -24.95 6.57
C ALA A 293 1.03 -25.15 7.39
N LYS A 294 0.87 -25.46 8.67
CA LYS A 294 2.00 -25.67 9.58
C LYS A 294 2.87 -26.83 9.10
N LYS A 295 4.20 -26.64 9.05
CA LYS A 295 5.12 -27.71 8.67
C LYS A 295 5.03 -28.87 9.68
N PRO A 296 5.11 -30.13 9.24
CA PRO A 296 5.18 -31.25 10.16
C PRO A 296 6.40 -31.13 11.10
N GLY A 297 6.19 -31.29 12.40
CA GLY A 297 7.27 -31.32 13.40
C GLY A 297 7.86 -29.95 13.80
N VAL A 298 7.25 -28.82 13.42
CA VAL A 298 7.60 -27.49 13.96
C VAL A 298 6.63 -27.08 15.05
N ILE A 299 7.06 -26.22 15.98
CA ILE A 299 6.19 -25.50 16.91
C ILE A 299 5.78 -24.19 16.24
N ARG A 300 4.50 -23.83 16.25
CA ARG A 300 4.01 -22.56 15.72
C ARG A 300 3.42 -21.69 16.83
N ILE A 301 3.89 -20.45 16.93
CA ILE A 301 3.43 -19.45 17.90
C ILE A 301 2.62 -18.38 17.18
N GLY A 302 1.36 -18.21 17.56
CA GLY A 302 0.57 -17.04 17.18
C GLY A 302 0.95 -15.86 18.07
N VAL A 303 1.52 -14.82 17.50
CA VAL A 303 1.95 -13.62 18.22
C VAL A 303 0.88 -12.55 18.09
N TYR A 304 0.30 -12.10 19.20
CA TYR A 304 -0.59 -10.93 19.22
C TYR A 304 0.22 -9.64 19.10
N ALA A 305 -0.42 -8.55 18.66
CA ALA A 305 0.19 -7.23 18.75
C ALA A 305 0.43 -6.89 20.23
N PRO A 306 1.66 -6.49 20.63
CA PRO A 306 1.92 -6.11 22.01
C PRO A 306 1.00 -4.98 22.47
N THR A 307 0.53 -5.03 23.70
CA THR A 307 -0.19 -3.91 24.32
C THR A 307 0.80 -2.97 24.99
N ASN A 308 0.44 -1.69 25.09
CA ASN A 308 1.29 -0.69 25.71
C ASN A 308 0.51 0.12 26.76
N ARG A 309 0.87 -0.08 28.03
CA ARG A 309 0.29 0.63 29.18
C ARG A 309 1.20 1.73 29.74
N SER A 310 2.36 1.95 29.11
CA SER A 310 3.37 2.90 29.59
C SER A 310 3.03 4.38 29.36
N GLY A 311 2.17 4.66 28.38
CA GLY A 311 1.80 6.01 27.92
C GLY A 311 2.68 6.57 26.80
N GLU A 312 3.79 5.91 26.45
CA GLU A 312 4.63 6.28 25.31
C GLU A 312 4.02 5.83 23.98
N ASN A 313 4.35 6.50 22.87
CA ASN A 313 3.89 6.11 21.54
C ASN A 313 4.93 5.19 20.87
N VAL A 314 4.58 3.91 20.65
CA VAL A 314 5.37 2.94 19.90
C VAL A 314 4.46 2.13 18.97
N SER A 315 4.97 1.74 17.80
CA SER A 315 4.21 0.96 16.82
C SER A 315 4.11 -0.50 17.25
N THR A 316 2.97 -0.88 17.83
CA THR A 316 2.71 -2.26 18.27
C THR A 316 2.71 -3.26 17.10
N THR A 317 2.32 -2.84 15.90
CA THR A 317 2.41 -3.66 14.68
C THR A 317 3.86 -3.94 14.26
N ASN A 318 4.75 -2.94 14.32
CA ASN A 318 6.17 -3.14 14.02
C ASN A 318 6.81 -4.02 15.09
N LEU A 319 6.46 -3.82 16.36
CA LEU A 319 6.94 -4.62 17.47
C LEU A 319 6.45 -6.08 17.42
N GLN A 320 5.21 -6.32 16.98
CA GLN A 320 4.68 -7.66 16.69
C GLN A 320 5.52 -8.34 15.60
N THR A 321 5.83 -7.61 14.54
CA THR A 321 6.61 -8.12 13.40
C THR A 321 8.07 -8.40 13.80
N PHE A 322 8.67 -7.51 14.58
CA PHE A 322 9.98 -7.70 15.19
C PHE A 322 10.00 -8.98 16.03
N LEU A 323 9.01 -9.16 16.91
CA LEU A 323 8.91 -10.33 17.79
C LEU A 323 8.73 -11.63 17.00
N ILE A 324 7.92 -11.63 15.93
CA ILE A 324 7.78 -12.76 14.99
C ILE A 324 9.14 -13.13 14.38
N GLY A 325 9.90 -12.13 13.91
CA GLY A 325 11.23 -12.35 13.36
C GLY A 325 12.21 -12.95 14.37
N ARG A 326 12.13 -12.53 15.64
CA ARG A 326 13.00 -13.03 16.73
C ARG A 326 12.63 -14.43 17.21
N LEU A 327 11.35 -14.79 17.18
CA LEU A 327 10.86 -16.10 17.59
C LEU A 327 11.02 -17.18 16.51
N THR A 328 11.13 -16.77 15.24
CA THR A 328 11.32 -17.72 14.14
C THR A 328 12.76 -18.23 14.12
N ALA A 329 13.00 -19.37 14.78
CA ALA A 329 14.32 -19.98 14.90
C ALA A 329 14.23 -21.51 14.98
N GLY A 330 15.11 -22.21 14.27
CA GLY A 330 15.20 -23.68 14.32
C GLY A 330 13.88 -24.38 13.95
N LYS A 331 13.28 -25.09 14.92
CA LYS A 331 11.98 -25.79 14.77
C LYS A 331 10.78 -24.94 15.19
N ILE A 332 10.94 -23.62 15.34
CA ILE A 332 9.89 -22.71 15.79
C ILE A 332 9.56 -21.72 14.67
N GLU A 333 8.27 -21.61 14.36
CA GLU A 333 7.70 -20.61 13.47
C GLU A 333 6.81 -19.66 14.28
N ALA A 334 6.84 -18.37 13.98
CA ALA A 334 5.92 -17.40 14.55
C ALA A 334 5.07 -16.74 13.47
N VAL A 335 3.82 -16.43 13.78
CA VAL A 335 2.86 -15.82 12.84
C VAL A 335 2.06 -14.75 13.55
N ALA A 336 1.67 -13.69 12.83
CA ALA A 336 0.80 -12.66 13.38
C ALA A 336 -0.63 -13.20 13.51
N VAL A 337 -1.26 -12.97 14.67
CA VAL A 337 -2.67 -13.32 14.92
C VAL A 337 -3.38 -12.15 15.60
N GLY A 338 -4.66 -11.93 15.26
CA GLY A 338 -5.50 -10.93 15.91
C GLY A 338 -6.37 -11.51 17.02
N THR A 339 -6.74 -12.77 16.88
CA THR A 339 -7.61 -13.50 17.81
C THR A 339 -7.13 -14.93 18.03
N GLU A 340 -7.66 -15.59 19.07
CA GLU A 340 -7.41 -17.02 19.30
C GLU A 340 -7.94 -17.88 18.15
N ALA A 341 -9.05 -17.46 17.52
CA ALA A 341 -9.60 -18.15 16.35
C ALA A 341 -8.62 -18.12 15.17
N ASP A 342 -7.94 -16.98 14.94
CA ASP A 342 -6.91 -16.87 13.90
C ASP A 342 -5.74 -17.80 14.21
N ALA A 343 -5.32 -17.86 15.48
CA ALA A 343 -4.24 -18.74 15.90
C ALA A 343 -4.60 -20.23 15.69
N ARG A 344 -5.84 -20.63 16.00
CA ARG A 344 -6.33 -21.99 15.73
C ARG A 344 -6.42 -22.26 14.22
N ALA A 345 -6.90 -21.31 13.42
CA ALA A 345 -6.96 -21.42 11.97
C ALA A 345 -5.56 -21.54 11.33
N ALA A 346 -4.58 -20.82 11.87
CA ALA A 346 -3.17 -20.89 11.47
C ALA A 346 -2.43 -22.11 12.04
N GLN A 347 -3.14 -23.00 12.73
CA GLN A 347 -2.61 -24.22 13.36
C GLN A 347 -1.50 -23.93 14.37
N CYS A 348 -1.60 -22.85 15.12
CA CYS A 348 -0.64 -22.54 16.17
C CYS A 348 -0.73 -23.55 17.33
N ASP A 349 0.42 -23.85 17.94
CA ASP A 349 0.50 -24.63 19.19
C ASP A 349 0.37 -23.71 20.41
N TYR A 350 0.89 -22.49 20.31
CA TYR A 350 0.87 -21.49 21.35
C TYR A 350 0.32 -20.16 20.84
N VAL A 351 -0.19 -19.35 21.75
CA VAL A 351 -0.38 -17.91 21.54
C VAL A 351 0.46 -17.11 22.53
N LEU A 352 1.07 -16.03 22.05
CA LEU A 352 1.89 -15.12 22.83
C LEU A 352 1.22 -13.75 22.92
N SER A 353 1.01 -13.29 24.15
CA SER A 353 0.64 -11.91 24.45
C SER A 353 1.77 -11.22 25.20
N SER A 354 2.13 -10.01 24.78
CA SER A 354 3.19 -9.19 25.37
C SER A 354 2.62 -7.83 25.73
N ASP A 355 3.00 -7.29 26.88
CA ASP A 355 2.42 -6.05 27.42
C ASP A 355 3.48 -5.17 28.07
N PHE A 356 3.72 -3.99 27.50
CA PHE A 356 4.67 -3.02 28.04
C PHE A 356 4.10 -2.36 29.29
N SER A 357 4.53 -2.83 30.46
CA SER A 357 4.19 -2.23 31.76
C SER A 357 5.09 -1.05 32.12
N LYS A 358 6.27 -0.94 31.50
CA LYS A 358 7.15 0.22 31.65
C LYS A 358 7.85 0.50 30.34
N LEU A 359 7.82 1.75 29.91
CA LEU A 359 8.62 2.28 28.82
C LEU A 359 8.73 3.77 29.10
N LYS A 360 9.80 4.18 29.77
CA LYS A 360 9.93 5.56 30.25
C LYS A 360 11.36 6.04 30.08
N GLN A 361 11.51 7.31 29.72
CA GLN A 361 12.82 7.96 29.75
C GLN A 361 13.36 7.95 31.19
N SER A 362 14.56 7.40 31.36
CA SER A 362 15.29 7.39 32.62
C SER A 362 15.71 8.81 32.99
N THR A 363 15.35 9.26 34.18
CA THR A 363 15.75 10.55 34.74
C THR A 363 17.18 10.58 35.31
N ALA A 364 17.93 9.48 35.14
CA ALA A 364 19.20 9.24 35.81
C ALA A 364 20.43 10.00 35.25
N SER A 365 20.27 10.92 34.28
CA SER A 365 21.38 11.76 33.78
C SER A 365 21.57 13.07 34.56
N LYS A 366 20.97 13.21 35.75
CA LYS A 366 21.30 14.30 36.68
C LYS A 366 21.83 13.69 37.98
N ILE A 367 23.15 13.58 38.09
CA ILE A 367 23.98 13.73 39.31
C ILE A 367 25.35 13.10 38.97
N GLY A 368 26.34 13.94 38.70
CA GLY A 368 27.74 13.52 38.59
C GLY A 368 28.54 14.36 37.61
N GLY A 369 29.13 15.46 38.08
CA GLY A 369 30.21 16.15 37.35
C GLY A 369 29.94 17.60 36.97
N ILE A 370 30.19 18.47 37.94
CA ILE A 370 30.68 19.84 37.77
C ILE A 370 31.63 19.97 36.56
N PHE A 371 31.52 21.11 35.85
CA PHE A 371 32.37 21.66 34.76
C PHE A 371 31.87 21.50 33.32
N GLY A 372 31.61 22.65 32.69
CA GLY A 372 31.63 22.79 31.23
C GLY A 372 30.60 23.77 30.66
N LYS A 373 30.74 25.07 30.94
CA LYS A 373 30.15 26.11 30.08
C LYS A 373 30.61 25.88 28.63
N VAL A 374 29.72 25.50 27.72
CA VAL A 374 29.78 25.86 26.30
C VAL A 374 28.36 25.96 25.75
N THR A 375 28.17 27.01 24.97
CA THR A 375 26.99 27.44 24.22
C THR A 375 26.59 26.46 23.11
N ASN A 376 25.29 26.49 22.80
CA ASN A 376 24.67 26.21 21.49
C ASN A 376 24.18 24.77 21.20
N THR A 377 22.88 24.70 20.91
CA THR A 377 22.15 23.74 20.06
C THR A 377 22.86 22.43 19.72
N ASP A 378 22.54 21.36 20.45
CA ASP A 378 22.65 20.01 19.94
C ASP A 378 21.43 19.20 20.41
N THR A 379 20.58 18.82 19.46
CA THR A 379 19.37 18.00 19.67
C THR A 379 19.70 16.50 19.84
N SER A 380 20.95 16.18 20.18
CA SER A 380 21.51 14.82 20.13
C SER A 380 21.96 14.31 21.51
N ALA A 381 21.31 14.72 22.60
CA ALA A 381 21.53 14.08 23.90
C ALA A 381 20.95 12.66 23.88
N THR A 382 21.80 11.64 23.93
CA THR A 382 21.40 10.24 24.05
C THR A 382 20.54 10.07 25.31
N ARG A 383 19.30 9.62 25.13
CA ARG A 383 18.34 9.42 26.22
C ARG A 383 18.45 7.97 26.67
N ASN A 384 18.47 7.75 27.98
CA ASN A 384 18.36 6.40 28.53
C ASN A 384 16.87 6.08 28.71
N TYR A 385 16.43 4.88 28.35
CA TYR A 385 15.07 4.39 28.55
C TYR A 385 15.07 3.15 29.42
N ASP A 386 14.11 3.07 30.34
CA ASP A 386 13.85 1.91 31.19
C ASP A 386 12.57 1.23 30.67
N ALA A 387 12.72 0.02 30.14
CA ALA A 387 11.68 -0.74 29.47
C ALA A 387 11.41 -2.07 30.21
N GLN A 388 10.15 -2.43 30.37
CA GLN A 388 9.68 -3.71 30.90
C GLN A 388 8.49 -4.20 30.07
N VAL A 389 8.53 -5.47 29.70
CA VAL A 389 7.42 -6.19 29.06
C VAL A 389 7.06 -7.39 29.95
N ASP A 390 5.78 -7.52 30.27
CA ASP A 390 5.22 -8.71 30.86
C ASP A 390 4.62 -9.56 29.74
N PHE A 391 4.91 -10.85 29.69
CA PHE A 391 4.46 -11.71 28.60
C PHE A 391 3.89 -13.03 29.08
N LYS A 392 3.03 -13.60 28.25
CA LYS A 392 2.31 -14.85 28.53
C LYS A 392 2.22 -15.70 27.26
N LEU A 393 2.77 -16.90 27.34
CA LEU A 393 2.69 -17.93 26.30
C LEU A 393 1.69 -19.02 26.74
N VAL A 394 0.60 -19.17 26.00
CA VAL A 394 -0.51 -20.07 26.31
C VAL A 394 -0.61 -21.18 25.27
N PRO A 395 -0.57 -22.46 25.66
CA PRO A 395 -0.80 -23.58 24.74
C PRO A 395 -2.28 -23.68 24.33
N LEU A 396 -2.55 -23.87 23.03
CA LEU A 396 -3.91 -23.95 22.47
C LEU A 396 -4.56 -25.34 22.58
N ALA A 397 -3.76 -26.38 22.83
CA ALA A 397 -4.20 -27.76 23.02
C ALA A 397 -4.19 -28.22 24.50
N GLY A 398 -4.12 -27.27 25.43
CA GLY A 398 -3.95 -27.54 26.87
C GLY A 398 -2.48 -27.71 27.26
N GLY A 399 -2.16 -27.42 28.53
CA GLY A 399 -0.80 -27.47 29.05
C GLY A 399 -0.48 -26.31 30.01
N LYS A 400 0.77 -26.26 30.48
CA LYS A 400 1.22 -25.21 31.39
C LYS A 400 1.43 -23.90 30.62
N THR A 401 0.74 -22.85 31.04
CA THR A 401 1.02 -21.48 30.61
C THR A 401 2.34 -21.00 31.19
N ILE A 402 3.15 -20.33 30.36
CA ILE A 402 4.37 -19.64 30.79
C ILE A 402 4.03 -18.15 30.89
N SER A 403 4.25 -17.57 32.07
CA SER A 403 4.13 -16.12 32.29
C SER A 403 5.42 -15.65 32.94
N ASP A 404 6.04 -14.63 32.38
CA ASP A 404 7.25 -14.02 32.94
C ASP A 404 7.35 -12.55 32.49
N LYS A 405 8.45 -11.89 32.83
CA LYS A 405 8.73 -10.52 32.44
C LYS A 405 10.19 -10.33 32.04
N ALA A 406 10.41 -9.46 31.06
CA ALA A 406 11.74 -8.99 30.70
C ALA A 406 11.84 -7.49 30.98
N ALA A 407 12.99 -7.05 31.47
CA ALA A 407 13.28 -5.64 31.72
C ALA A 407 14.69 -5.30 31.23
N ASN A 408 14.85 -4.13 30.61
CA ASN A 408 16.14 -3.65 30.14
C ASN A 408 16.25 -2.13 30.24
N LYS A 409 17.48 -1.65 30.41
CA LYS A 409 17.83 -0.23 30.27
C LYS A 409 18.61 -0.05 28.99
N THR A 410 18.12 0.82 28.11
CA THR A 410 18.66 0.99 26.76
C THR A 410 18.98 2.45 26.52
N GLU A 411 20.18 2.72 26.03
CA GLU A 411 20.55 4.03 25.50
C GLU A 411 20.00 4.17 24.07
N GLY A 412 19.31 5.28 23.78
CA GLY A 412 18.72 5.57 22.47
C GLY A 412 17.32 6.17 22.56
N ASP A 413 16.48 5.82 21.61
CA ASP A 413 15.07 6.22 21.57
C ASP A 413 14.13 5.15 22.15
N VAL A 414 12.85 5.50 22.21
CA VAL A 414 11.79 4.68 22.78
C VAL A 414 11.53 3.39 21.97
N ASP A 415 11.71 3.45 20.65
CA ASP A 415 11.54 2.30 19.75
C ASP A 415 12.65 1.28 19.98
N ARG A 416 13.91 1.73 20.07
CA ARG A 416 15.07 0.88 20.38
C ARG A 416 14.94 0.22 21.74
N ALA A 417 14.40 0.92 22.73
CA ALA A 417 14.17 0.37 24.07
C ALA A 417 13.06 -0.71 24.07
N ALA A 418 12.00 -0.49 23.29
CA ALA A 418 10.92 -1.46 23.10
C ALA A 418 11.41 -2.73 22.39
N GLU A 419 12.16 -2.59 21.29
CA GLU A 419 12.78 -3.72 20.59
C GLU A 419 13.78 -4.49 21.47
N ALA A 420 14.60 -3.77 22.24
CA ALA A 420 15.60 -4.39 23.11
C ALA A 420 14.97 -5.26 24.21
N VAL A 421 13.84 -4.85 24.79
CA VAL A 421 13.18 -5.65 25.82
C VAL A 421 12.39 -6.82 25.22
N LEU A 422 11.78 -6.66 24.03
CA LEU A 422 11.15 -7.77 23.30
C LEU A 422 12.17 -8.82 22.82
N ALA A 423 13.39 -8.40 22.51
CA ALA A 423 14.49 -9.31 22.19
C ALA A 423 14.81 -10.25 23.36
N LEU A 424 14.75 -9.75 24.61
CA LEU A 424 14.95 -10.56 25.82
C LEU A 424 13.77 -11.50 26.06
N GLU A 425 12.54 -11.01 25.89
CA GLU A 425 11.34 -11.87 25.92
C GLU A 425 11.46 -13.04 24.94
N ALA A 426 11.82 -12.76 23.67
CA ALA A 426 11.98 -13.81 22.67
C ALA A 426 13.02 -14.85 23.07
N GLN A 427 14.16 -14.42 23.64
CA GLN A 427 15.19 -15.33 24.13
C GLN A 427 14.69 -16.21 25.29
N GLN A 428 13.94 -15.64 26.23
CA GLN A 428 13.35 -16.39 27.35
C GLN A 428 12.33 -17.42 26.86
N ILE A 429 11.48 -17.04 25.91
CA ILE A 429 10.50 -17.93 25.28
C ILE A 429 11.20 -19.08 24.56
N LEU A 430 12.16 -18.79 23.69
CA LEU A 430 12.92 -19.80 22.96
C LEU A 430 13.65 -20.76 23.91
N GLY A 431 14.20 -20.26 25.03
CA GLY A 431 14.81 -21.09 26.06
C GLY A 431 13.83 -21.97 26.85
N ALA A 432 12.56 -21.57 26.93
CA ALA A 432 11.51 -22.30 27.64
C ALA A 432 10.82 -23.37 26.78
N ILE A 433 10.68 -23.14 25.47
CA ILE A 433 10.01 -24.06 24.53
C ILE A 433 10.97 -24.90 23.68
N GLY A 434 12.23 -24.47 23.54
CA GLY A 434 13.26 -25.17 22.76
C GLY A 434 13.97 -26.30 23.51
N ARG A 435 13.44 -26.73 24.66
CA ARG A 435 13.96 -27.85 25.45
C ARG A 435 13.20 -29.14 25.18
#